data_AF-A0AAN6RNL9-F1
#
_entry.id   AF-A0AAN6RNL9-F1
#
_cell.length_a   1.000
_cell.length_b   1.000
_cell.length_c   1.000
_cell.angle_alpha   90.00
_cell.angle_beta   90.00
_cell.angle_gamma   90.00
#
_symmetry.space_group_name_H-M   'P 1'
#
loop_
_entity.id
_entity.type
_entity.pdbx_description
1 polymer ?
#
loop_
_entity_poly.entity_id
_entity_poly.type
_entity_poly.pdbx_seq_one_letter_code
_entity_poly.pdbx_strand_id
1 'polypeptide(L)'
;MRFSATCAWLLVLRAAAQDVDVADIVLEGVDDGTNYYQQLHPCPLVCDGSPSSEWIMYSSWDRFAVCNEPVLLSFALSNPVLDPDTPTKITTCTAGNANSKVNALFNATDAAALGDTSSPDASSTSSRPVRVKRQPPSTCEAASARASATESKVSLQLSLRGTDPDAGLKRTEAASTALATLHEHFGSGDSPCEENVMFAYHQGVVAGVYIGASFGRATVASVAKVLLGQIQSTTATTVAAQLCGAPDRNARHTFGLVVDVSGNVTAVQEAVRGWNQAKCLTPAHSESLAQLRDVLVVEDKAGLGLFEDMPSWNGTALLRGNGTAPSGPGLARRDECRTIRVEDGDGCASLAARCGIAGKDFM
;
A
#
# COMPACT_ATOMS: atom_id res chain seq x y z
N MET A 1 81.21 46.77 8.65
CA MET A 1 81.63 46.18 9.94
C MET A 1 81.31 44.69 9.90
N ARG A 2 82.30 43.87 10.22
CA ARG A 2 82.28 42.40 10.27
C ARG A 2 81.53 41.90 11.51
N PHE A 3 80.94 40.70 11.42
CA PHE A 3 81.03 39.53 12.32
C PHE A 3 79.91 38.55 11.87
N SER A 4 80.24 37.48 11.13
CA SER A 4 80.50 36.11 11.63
C SER A 4 79.28 35.51 12.35
N ALA A 5 78.57 34.49 11.86
CA ALA A 5 78.92 33.11 11.48
C ALA A 5 78.31 32.10 12.48
N THR A 6 78.03 30.89 11.97
CA THR A 6 77.65 29.62 12.64
C THR A 6 76.19 29.43 13.04
N CYS A 7 75.59 28.23 13.01
CA CYS A 7 75.82 26.97 12.28
C CYS A 7 74.60 26.07 12.63
N ALA A 8 74.17 25.25 11.67
CA ALA A 8 73.46 23.97 11.80
C ALA A 8 72.23 23.82 12.74
N TRP A 9 71.12 23.26 12.25
CA TRP A 9 70.82 21.82 12.30
C TRP A 9 69.52 21.55 11.53
N LEU A 10 69.51 20.45 10.76
CA LEU A 10 68.32 19.87 10.15
C LEU A 10 67.28 19.52 11.23
N LEU A 11 66.00 19.71 10.92
CA LEU A 11 64.95 18.73 11.24
C LEU A 11 63.76 18.96 10.29
N VAL A 12 63.65 18.07 9.32
CA VAL A 12 62.44 17.81 8.55
C VAL A 12 61.41 17.27 9.54
N LEU A 13 60.43 18.09 9.92
CA LEU A 13 59.22 17.61 10.59
C LEU A 13 58.16 17.37 9.53
N ARG A 14 57.99 16.08 9.21
CA ARG A 14 56.78 15.52 8.61
C ARG A 14 55.58 16.07 9.39
N ALA A 15 54.71 16.82 8.72
CA ALA A 15 53.35 17.00 9.22
C ALA A 15 52.68 15.63 9.14
N ALA A 16 52.63 14.93 10.28
CA ALA A 16 51.76 13.79 10.45
C ALA A 16 50.33 14.30 10.28
N ALA A 17 49.62 13.76 9.30
CA ALA A 17 48.17 13.76 9.30
C ALA A 17 47.75 13.13 10.63
N GLN A 18 47.11 13.92 11.50
CA GLN A 18 46.37 13.33 12.60
C GLN A 18 45.14 12.70 11.96
N ASP A 19 45.23 11.38 11.76
CA ASP A 19 44.07 10.50 11.83
C ASP A 19 43.33 10.86 13.10
N VAL A 20 42.25 11.63 12.96
CA VAL A 20 41.20 11.60 13.96
C VAL A 20 40.46 10.31 13.66
N ASP A 21 40.92 9.23 14.30
CA ASP A 21 40.09 8.07 14.54
C ASP A 21 38.80 8.59 15.18
N VAL A 22 37.77 8.76 14.34
CA VAL A 22 36.39 8.77 14.81
C VAL A 22 36.15 7.33 15.23
N ALA A 23 36.64 6.99 16.42
CA ALA A 23 36.22 5.81 17.12
C ALA A 23 34.70 5.87 17.13
N ASP A 24 34.07 4.82 16.59
CA ASP A 24 32.64 4.58 16.69
C ASP A 24 32.21 4.90 18.12
N ILE A 25 31.55 6.05 18.28
CA ILE A 25 30.77 6.29 19.48
C ILE A 25 29.60 5.34 19.32
N VAL A 26 29.78 4.12 19.80
CA VAL A 26 28.66 3.25 20.11
C VAL A 26 27.86 4.03 21.15
N LEU A 27 26.80 4.68 20.69
CA LEU A 27 25.76 5.25 21.54
C LEU A 27 25.06 4.08 22.22
N GLU A 28 25.75 3.46 23.19
CA GLU A 28 25.17 2.48 24.08
C GLU A 28 23.96 3.13 24.77
N GLY A 29 22.77 2.60 24.46
CA GLY A 29 21.50 3.06 25.00
C GLY A 29 20.61 3.89 24.06
N VAL A 30 21.03 4.18 22.82
CA VAL A 30 20.14 4.87 21.85
C VAL A 30 19.29 3.86 21.07
N ASP A 31 19.66 2.60 20.92
CA ASP A 31 18.77 1.59 20.34
C ASP A 31 18.92 0.28 21.13
N ASP A 32 18.25 0.22 22.28
CA ASP A 32 18.33 -0.89 23.23
C ASP A 32 17.33 -2.02 22.91
N GLY A 33 16.76 -2.01 21.70
CA GLY A 33 15.72 -2.94 21.29
C GLY A 33 14.33 -2.61 21.85
N THR A 34 14.20 -1.56 22.67
CA THR A 34 12.88 -1.02 23.11
C THR A 34 12.55 0.31 22.47
N ASN A 35 13.56 1.09 22.05
CA ASN A 35 13.40 2.37 21.38
C ASN A 35 14.03 2.35 19.98
N TYR A 36 13.21 2.47 18.94
CA TYR A 36 13.69 2.54 17.55
C TYR A 36 13.86 3.99 17.09
N TYR A 37 15.07 4.35 16.66
CA TYR A 37 15.36 5.69 16.11
C TYR A 37 15.54 5.64 14.61
N GLN A 38 14.56 6.22 13.91
CA GLN A 38 14.52 6.27 12.44
C GLN A 38 15.77 6.87 11.78
N GLN A 39 16.50 7.76 12.47
CA GLN A 39 17.70 8.38 11.92
C GLN A 39 18.89 7.42 11.86
N LEU A 40 18.90 6.36 12.67
CA LEU A 40 20.02 5.43 12.80
C LEU A 40 19.93 4.24 11.85
N HIS A 41 18.74 3.96 11.31
CA HIS A 41 18.50 2.81 10.43
C HIS A 41 18.12 3.25 9.02
N PRO A 42 18.69 2.63 7.96
CA PRO A 42 18.25 2.87 6.59
C PRO A 42 16.81 2.40 6.34
N CYS A 43 16.42 1.27 6.96
CA CYS A 43 15.13 0.66 6.76
C CYS A 43 14.21 0.80 7.98
N PRO A 44 12.90 0.98 7.78
CA PRO A 44 11.89 0.90 8.84
C PRO A 44 11.91 -0.43 9.60
N LEU A 45 11.22 -0.47 10.74
CA LEU A 45 10.92 -1.72 11.46
C LEU A 45 10.21 -2.74 10.57
N VAL A 46 10.40 -4.03 10.86
CA VAL A 46 9.78 -5.12 10.11
C VAL A 46 8.26 -5.08 10.21
N CYS A 47 7.57 -5.45 9.13
CA CYS A 47 6.13 -5.67 9.15
C CYS A 47 5.81 -6.93 10.00
N ASP A 48 5.12 -6.74 11.12
CA ASP A 48 4.79 -7.78 12.10
C ASP A 48 3.31 -8.21 12.06
N GLY A 49 2.55 -7.67 11.11
CA GLY A 49 1.10 -7.85 11.01
C GLY A 49 0.28 -6.84 11.82
N SER A 50 0.92 -5.96 12.58
CA SER A 50 0.25 -4.87 13.29
C SER A 50 -0.41 -3.90 12.29
N PRO A 51 -1.48 -3.19 12.68
CA PRO A 51 -2.11 -2.19 11.82
C PRO A 51 -1.15 -1.09 11.42
N SER A 52 -1.34 -0.55 10.21
CA SER A 52 -0.53 0.56 9.69
C SER A 52 -0.59 1.82 10.53
N SER A 53 -1.56 1.97 11.43
CA SER A 53 -1.62 3.05 12.42
C SER A 53 -0.54 2.96 13.50
N GLU A 54 -0.01 1.76 13.75
CA GLU A 54 1.01 1.46 14.77
C GLU A 54 2.43 1.39 14.19
N TRP A 55 2.56 1.36 12.85
CA TRP A 55 3.86 1.37 12.19
C TRP A 55 4.63 2.67 12.45
N ILE A 56 5.95 2.59 12.27
CA ILE A 56 6.84 3.73 12.50
C ILE A 56 6.54 4.87 11.51
N MET A 57 6.55 6.12 12.00
CA MET A 57 6.04 7.30 11.30
C MET A 57 7.14 8.22 10.78
N TYR A 58 7.28 8.36 9.46
CA TYR A 58 8.17 9.29 8.80
C TYR A 58 7.43 10.56 8.38
N SER A 59 8.12 11.71 8.45
CA SER A 59 7.63 13.02 7.99
C SER A 59 8.17 13.42 6.61
N SER A 60 9.12 12.67 6.06
CA SER A 60 9.77 12.93 4.78
C SER A 60 9.85 11.65 3.96
N TRP A 61 9.52 11.76 2.67
CA TRP A 61 9.61 10.67 1.71
C TRP A 61 11.03 10.13 1.57
N ASP A 62 12.00 11.05 1.45
CA ASP A 62 13.40 10.70 1.19
C ASP A 62 14.03 9.91 2.34
N ARG A 63 13.50 10.02 3.56
CA ARG A 63 14.12 9.40 4.73
C ARG A 63 14.02 7.87 4.72
N PHE A 64 12.89 7.29 4.34
CA PHE A 64 12.77 5.84 4.23
C PHE A 64 13.17 5.35 2.83
N ALA A 65 13.15 6.22 1.82
CA ALA A 65 13.45 5.87 0.43
C ALA A 65 14.89 5.38 0.21
N VAL A 66 15.79 5.63 1.18
CA VAL A 66 17.16 5.09 1.24
C VAL A 66 17.22 3.59 1.55
N CYS A 67 16.12 3.01 2.04
CA CYS A 67 16.04 1.58 2.31
C CYS A 67 16.11 0.80 1.00
N ASN A 68 16.99 -0.20 0.94
CA ASN A 68 17.13 -1.07 -0.22
C ASN A 68 16.17 -2.28 -0.21
N GLU A 69 15.35 -2.41 0.84
CA GLU A 69 14.35 -3.48 0.99
C GLU A 69 12.96 -3.00 0.54
N PRO A 70 12.01 -3.90 0.27
CA PRO A 70 10.62 -3.51 0.03
C PRO A 70 9.99 -2.93 1.29
N VAL A 71 9.35 -1.77 1.14
CA VAL A 71 8.70 -1.03 2.23
C VAL A 71 7.22 -0.88 1.92
N LEU A 72 6.36 -1.26 2.87
CA LEU A 72 4.94 -0.92 2.87
C LEU A 72 4.72 0.46 3.47
N LEU A 73 3.79 1.20 2.89
CA LEU A 73 3.52 2.59 3.22
C LEU A 73 2.02 2.82 3.38
N SER A 74 1.66 3.66 4.35
CA SER A 74 0.30 4.16 4.56
C SER A 74 0.34 5.64 4.90
N PHE A 75 -0.51 6.42 4.24
CA PHE A 75 -0.58 7.87 4.44
C PHE A 75 -1.94 8.41 3.99
N ALA A 76 -2.28 9.62 4.43
CA ALA A 76 -3.55 10.25 4.09
C ALA A 76 -3.65 10.53 2.58
N LEU A 77 -4.78 10.16 1.98
CA LEU A 77 -5.02 10.45 0.57
C LEU A 77 -5.24 11.93 0.31
N SER A 78 -5.75 12.71 1.26
CA SER A 78 -6.12 14.12 1.06
C SER A 78 -4.93 15.09 0.98
N ASN A 79 -3.84 14.78 1.67
CA ASN A 79 -2.70 15.68 1.81
C ASN A 79 -1.60 15.25 0.83
N PRO A 80 -1.11 16.11 -0.07
CA PRO A 80 -0.07 15.73 -1.01
C PRO A 80 1.21 15.27 -0.28
N VAL A 81 1.75 14.12 -0.66
CA VAL A 81 2.88 13.51 0.08
C VAL A 81 4.16 14.34 0.04
N LEU A 82 4.45 14.95 -1.12
CA LEU A 82 5.68 15.71 -1.36
C LEU A 82 5.52 17.22 -1.18
N ASP A 83 4.43 17.67 -0.56
CA ASP A 83 4.21 19.09 -0.30
C ASP A 83 4.98 19.53 0.96
N PRO A 84 5.98 20.43 0.83
CA PRO A 84 6.81 20.88 1.95
C PRO A 84 6.02 21.67 3.00
N ASP A 85 4.87 22.25 2.64
CA ASP A 85 4.05 23.07 3.52
C ASP A 85 3.00 22.24 4.29
N THR A 86 2.81 20.97 3.91
CA THR A 86 1.90 20.06 4.63
C THR A 86 2.66 18.99 5.39
N PRO A 87 2.47 18.88 6.72
CA PRO A 87 3.08 17.79 7.47
C PRO A 87 2.43 16.47 7.05
N THR A 88 3.13 15.68 6.25
CA THR A 88 2.68 14.36 5.82
C THR A 88 3.07 13.31 6.86
N LYS A 89 2.07 12.59 7.38
CA LYS A 89 2.29 11.41 8.19
C LYS A 89 2.38 10.19 7.26
N ILE A 90 3.57 9.62 7.14
CA ILE A 90 3.83 8.40 6.36
C ILE A 90 4.19 7.30 7.35
N THR A 91 3.29 6.35 7.57
CA THR A 91 3.62 5.17 8.38
C THR A 91 4.16 4.06 7.49
N THR A 92 5.20 3.38 7.96
CA THR A 92 5.98 2.48 7.11
C THR A 92 6.43 1.23 7.86
N CYS A 93 6.53 0.11 7.18
CA CYS A 93 7.22 -1.07 7.68
C CYS A 93 7.99 -1.76 6.54
N THR A 94 9.03 -2.50 6.89
CA THR A 94 9.87 -3.24 5.94
C THR A 94 9.33 -4.66 5.78
N ALA A 95 8.99 -5.04 4.55
CA ALA A 95 8.53 -6.39 4.21
C ALA A 95 9.70 -7.37 3.93
N GLY A 96 10.91 -6.84 3.71
CA GLY A 96 12.14 -7.61 3.54
C GLY A 96 12.99 -7.64 4.82
N ASN A 97 14.31 -7.54 4.66
CA ASN A 97 15.24 -7.55 5.79
C ASN A 97 15.37 -6.17 6.46
N ALA A 98 14.55 -5.91 7.48
CA ALA A 98 14.58 -4.65 8.24
C ALA A 98 15.96 -4.28 8.85
N ASN A 99 16.87 -5.24 9.03
CA ASN A 99 18.22 -4.99 9.57
C ASN A 99 19.24 -4.60 8.48
N SER A 100 18.80 -4.38 7.24
CA SER A 100 19.69 -3.98 6.15
C SER A 100 20.36 -2.64 6.46
N LYS A 101 21.70 -2.68 6.55
CA LYS A 101 22.54 -1.48 6.76
C LYS A 101 22.96 -0.81 5.45
N VAL A 102 22.63 -1.42 4.30
CA VAL A 102 23.00 -0.91 2.98
C VAL A 102 21.97 0.15 2.56
N ASN A 103 22.45 1.37 2.37
CA ASN A 103 21.63 2.44 1.80
C ASN A 103 21.66 2.34 0.26
N ALA A 104 20.48 2.37 -0.36
CA ALA A 104 20.28 2.26 -1.80
C ALA A 104 21.10 3.29 -2.61
N LEU A 105 21.41 4.45 -2.01
CA LEU A 105 22.24 5.49 -2.63
C LEU A 105 23.69 5.04 -2.92
N PHE A 106 24.22 4.07 -2.18
CA PHE A 106 25.60 3.58 -2.39
C PHE A 106 25.71 2.48 -3.45
N ASN A 107 24.58 1.90 -3.88
CA ASN A 107 24.57 0.91 -4.97
C ASN A 107 24.68 1.55 -6.37
N ALA A 108 24.64 2.88 -6.48
CA ALA A 108 24.56 3.55 -7.78
C ALA A 108 25.91 3.72 -8.52
N THR A 109 27.09 3.51 -7.90
CA THR A 109 28.37 3.73 -8.63
C THR A 109 29.57 2.85 -8.32
N ASP A 110 29.68 2.09 -7.21
CA ASP A 110 31.01 1.54 -6.83
C ASP A 110 31.08 0.03 -6.52
N ALA A 111 30.01 -0.74 -6.78
CA ALA A 111 30.03 -2.20 -6.59
C ALA A 111 30.92 -2.97 -7.59
N ALA A 112 31.58 -2.29 -8.54
CA ALA A 112 32.54 -2.90 -9.47
C ALA A 112 34.01 -2.69 -9.06
N ALA A 113 34.31 -1.97 -7.97
CA ALA A 113 35.67 -1.52 -7.67
C ALA A 113 36.27 -1.96 -6.32
N LEU A 114 35.54 -2.71 -5.47
CA LEU A 114 36.13 -3.27 -4.25
C LEU A 114 35.99 -4.79 -4.26
N GLY A 115 37.16 -5.42 -4.35
CA GLY A 115 37.33 -6.85 -4.53
C GLY A 115 36.64 -7.69 -3.46
N ASP A 116 36.20 -8.83 -3.95
CA ASP A 116 35.80 -10.03 -3.23
C ASP A 116 36.82 -10.39 -2.13
N THR A 117 36.52 -10.01 -0.89
CA THR A 117 37.08 -10.69 0.29
C THR A 117 35.96 -11.46 0.96
N SER A 118 35.76 -12.67 0.45
CA SER A 118 35.18 -13.77 1.21
C SER A 118 35.91 -13.97 2.54
N SER A 119 35.14 -13.99 3.63
CA SER A 119 35.60 -14.47 4.95
C SER A 119 34.41 -14.72 5.87
N PRO A 120 34.57 -15.61 6.87
CA PRO A 120 34.17 -17.00 6.72
C PRO A 120 32.98 -17.38 7.60
N ASP A 121 32.46 -18.59 7.34
CA ASP A 121 31.43 -19.30 8.10
C ASP A 121 31.39 -18.97 9.60
N ALA A 122 30.34 -18.27 10.01
CA ALA A 122 29.94 -18.16 11.40
C ALA A 122 28.77 -19.12 11.66
N SER A 123 29.15 -20.32 12.11
CA SER A 123 28.45 -21.17 13.07
C SER A 123 26.91 -21.22 12.98
N SER A 124 26.42 -22.34 12.45
CA SER A 124 25.07 -22.88 12.63
C SER A 124 24.65 -22.85 14.11
N THR A 125 23.93 -21.81 14.51
CA THR A 125 23.15 -21.84 15.75
C THR A 125 21.73 -22.24 15.39
N SER A 126 21.41 -23.49 15.72
CA SER A 126 20.08 -24.10 15.60
C SER A 126 19.02 -23.20 16.24
N SER A 127 18.38 -22.40 15.40
CA SER A 127 17.21 -21.62 15.77
C SER A 127 16.01 -22.56 15.69
N ARG A 128 15.56 -23.03 16.86
CA ARG A 128 14.32 -23.81 16.97
C ARG A 128 13.20 -23.03 16.29
N PRO A 129 12.38 -23.65 15.42
CA PRO A 129 11.23 -22.96 14.86
C PRO A 129 10.30 -22.59 16.02
N VAL A 130 10.16 -21.28 16.27
CA VAL A 130 9.10 -20.78 17.12
C VAL A 130 7.81 -21.18 16.44
N ARG A 131 7.14 -22.17 17.02
CA ARG A 131 5.81 -22.59 16.62
C ARG A 131 4.86 -21.47 17.02
N VAL A 132 4.80 -20.42 16.19
CA VAL A 132 3.72 -19.44 16.24
C VAL A 132 2.44 -20.27 16.13
N LYS A 133 1.65 -20.26 17.21
CA LYS A 133 0.29 -20.78 17.14
C LYS A 133 -0.35 -20.01 15.99
N ARG A 134 -0.64 -20.69 14.88
CA ARG A 134 -1.53 -20.16 13.84
C ARG A 134 -2.80 -19.78 14.58
N GLN A 135 -2.94 -18.49 14.83
CA GLN A 135 -4.22 -17.91 15.19
C GLN A 135 -5.14 -18.29 14.02
N PRO A 136 -6.36 -18.79 14.26
CA PRO A 136 -7.30 -18.96 13.17
C PRO A 136 -7.38 -17.61 12.43
N PRO A 137 -7.43 -17.60 11.09
CA PRO A 137 -7.48 -16.35 10.35
C PRO A 137 -8.62 -15.54 10.97
N SER A 138 -8.30 -14.39 11.55
CA SER A 138 -9.31 -13.39 11.84
C SER A 138 -9.89 -13.06 10.48
N THR A 139 -11.05 -13.65 10.16
CA THR A 139 -11.56 -13.62 8.79
C THR A 139 -11.93 -12.19 8.45
N CYS A 140 -11.06 -11.50 7.71
CA CYS A 140 -11.36 -10.19 7.15
C CYS A 140 -12.50 -10.20 6.13
N GLU A 141 -12.95 -11.40 5.78
CA GLU A 141 -14.17 -11.71 5.04
C GLU A 141 -15.43 -11.45 5.89
N ALA A 142 -15.34 -11.25 7.20
CA ALA A 142 -16.49 -10.99 8.07
C ALA A 142 -17.19 -9.64 7.82
N ALA A 143 -16.59 -8.72 7.05
CA ALA A 143 -17.33 -7.58 6.52
C ALA A 143 -18.41 -8.12 5.57
N SER A 144 -19.69 -7.94 5.91
CA SER A 144 -20.85 -8.56 5.23
C SER A 144 -20.83 -8.47 3.71
N ALA A 145 -20.24 -7.43 3.12
CA ALA A 145 -20.09 -7.33 1.66
C ALA A 145 -19.01 -8.27 1.12
N ARG A 146 -17.85 -8.40 1.79
CA ARG A 146 -16.79 -9.32 1.36
C ARG A 146 -17.18 -10.79 1.53
N ALA A 147 -17.99 -11.12 2.54
CA ALA A 147 -18.55 -12.47 2.72
C ALA A 147 -19.49 -12.89 1.58
N SER A 148 -20.19 -11.91 0.97
CA SER A 148 -21.14 -12.15 -0.13
C SER A 148 -20.48 -12.01 -1.52
N ALA A 149 -19.19 -11.70 -1.57
CA ALA A 149 -18.48 -11.50 -2.82
C ALA A 149 -18.33 -12.83 -3.59
N THR A 150 -18.55 -12.76 -4.89
CA THR A 150 -18.44 -13.92 -5.79
C THR A 150 -17.30 -13.72 -6.76
N GLU A 151 -16.60 -14.80 -7.09
CA GLU A 151 -15.55 -14.77 -8.10
C GLU A 151 -16.18 -14.65 -9.50
N SER A 152 -15.72 -13.68 -10.27
CA SER A 152 -16.11 -13.54 -11.67
C SER A 152 -14.94 -13.04 -12.51
N LYS A 153 -14.95 -13.43 -13.79
CA LYS A 153 -13.99 -12.91 -14.78
C LYS A 153 -14.52 -11.60 -15.34
N VAL A 154 -13.72 -10.55 -15.25
CA VAL A 154 -14.08 -9.22 -15.74
C VAL A 154 -12.97 -8.63 -16.62
N SER A 155 -13.32 -7.61 -17.40
CA SER A 155 -12.34 -6.83 -18.17
C SER A 155 -11.96 -5.59 -17.37
N LEU A 156 -10.68 -5.47 -17.02
CA LEU A 156 -10.14 -4.28 -16.35
C LEU A 156 -9.73 -3.25 -17.40
N GLN A 157 -9.92 -1.98 -17.07
CA GLN A 157 -9.41 -0.86 -17.86
C GLN A 157 -7.92 -0.69 -17.56
N LEU A 158 -7.09 -0.63 -18.60
CA LEU A 158 -5.67 -0.33 -18.49
C LEU A 158 -5.44 1.15 -18.83
N SER A 159 -4.72 1.85 -17.95
CA SER A 159 -4.25 3.21 -18.15
C SER A 159 -2.73 3.21 -18.19
N LEU A 160 -2.17 3.78 -19.26
CA LEU A 160 -0.74 3.99 -19.44
C LEU A 160 -0.47 5.49 -19.48
N ARG A 161 0.51 5.97 -18.71
CA ARG A 161 0.93 7.38 -18.70
C ARG A 161 2.45 7.51 -18.67
N GLY A 162 2.92 8.62 -19.25
CA GLY A 162 4.34 8.87 -19.45
C GLY A 162 4.98 7.87 -20.40
N THR A 163 6.19 8.18 -20.84
CA THR A 163 7.01 7.28 -21.66
C THR A 163 8.46 7.50 -21.28
N ASP A 164 9.13 6.42 -20.89
CA ASP A 164 10.57 6.42 -20.67
C ASP A 164 11.13 5.11 -21.24
N PRO A 165 11.93 5.20 -22.34
CA PRO A 165 12.47 4.02 -23.00
C PRO A 165 13.44 3.22 -22.13
N ASP A 166 14.00 3.81 -21.08
CA ASP A 166 14.98 3.19 -20.18
C ASP A 166 14.39 2.75 -18.84
N ALA A 167 13.22 3.29 -18.42
CA ALA A 167 12.65 3.00 -17.10
C ALA A 167 12.07 1.59 -16.97
N GLY A 168 11.30 1.12 -17.95
CA GLY A 168 10.56 -0.15 -17.86
C GLY A 168 11.47 -1.38 -17.75
N LEU A 169 12.54 -1.43 -18.54
CA LEU A 169 13.45 -2.58 -18.59
C LEU A 169 14.38 -2.68 -17.37
N LYS A 170 14.80 -1.55 -16.78
CA LYS A 170 15.73 -1.54 -15.63
C LYS A 170 15.03 -1.72 -14.29
N ARG A 171 13.73 -1.40 -14.20
CA ARG A 171 12.95 -1.41 -12.94
C ARG A 171 11.82 -2.43 -12.91
N THR A 172 11.78 -3.36 -13.86
CA THR A 172 10.80 -4.47 -13.85
C THR A 172 10.91 -5.32 -12.59
N GLU A 173 12.13 -5.67 -12.17
CA GLU A 173 12.35 -6.46 -10.94
C GLU A 173 11.86 -5.71 -9.71
N ALA A 174 12.17 -4.41 -9.64
CA ALA A 174 11.70 -3.57 -8.55
C ALA A 174 10.16 -3.43 -8.53
N ALA A 175 9.54 -3.37 -9.72
CA ALA A 175 8.08 -3.37 -9.88
C ALA A 175 7.44 -4.70 -9.49
N SER A 176 8.03 -5.85 -9.85
CA SER A 176 7.55 -7.15 -9.39
C SER A 176 7.63 -7.27 -7.88
N THR A 177 8.71 -6.80 -7.26
CA THR A 177 8.85 -6.82 -5.80
C THR A 177 7.81 -5.92 -5.14
N ALA A 178 7.63 -4.68 -5.60
CA ALA A 178 6.62 -3.77 -5.03
C ALA A 178 5.19 -4.34 -5.16
N LEU A 179 4.86 -4.97 -6.29
CA LEU A 179 3.58 -5.65 -6.49
C LEU A 179 3.42 -6.90 -5.62
N ALA A 180 4.48 -7.70 -5.48
CA ALA A 180 4.49 -8.87 -4.60
C ALA A 180 4.28 -8.46 -3.14
N THR A 181 4.93 -7.39 -2.69
CA THR A 181 4.76 -6.84 -1.34
C THR A 181 3.30 -6.45 -1.06
N LEU A 182 2.63 -5.77 -1.99
CA LEU A 182 1.19 -5.48 -1.86
C LEU A 182 0.34 -6.75 -1.85
N HIS A 183 0.64 -7.70 -2.75
CA HIS A 183 -0.08 -8.97 -2.82
C HIS A 183 0.01 -9.75 -1.51
N GLU A 184 1.21 -9.90 -0.95
CA GLU A 184 1.47 -10.63 0.28
C GLU A 184 0.77 -9.99 1.48
N HIS A 185 0.83 -8.66 1.60
CA HIS A 185 0.15 -7.92 2.67
C HIS A 185 -1.35 -8.20 2.73
N PHE A 186 -2.01 -8.26 1.57
CA PHE A 186 -3.45 -8.55 1.50
C PHE A 186 -3.78 -10.06 1.46
N GLY A 187 -2.78 -10.92 1.20
CA GLY A 187 -2.93 -12.36 1.08
C GLY A 187 -2.67 -13.15 2.36
N SER A 188 -1.82 -12.65 3.27
CA SER A 188 -1.45 -13.37 4.51
C SER A 188 -2.60 -13.50 5.51
N GLY A 189 -3.58 -12.60 5.44
CA GLY A 189 -4.67 -12.50 6.40
C GLY A 189 -4.28 -11.82 7.72
N ASP A 190 -3.02 -11.41 7.85
CA ASP A 190 -2.49 -10.75 9.05
C ASP A 190 -2.80 -9.24 9.06
N SER A 191 -3.02 -8.63 7.90
CA SER A 191 -3.34 -7.19 7.81
C SER A 191 -4.76 -6.88 8.33
N PRO A 192 -4.95 -5.81 9.12
CA PRO A 192 -6.25 -5.45 9.66
C PRO A 192 -7.27 -5.21 8.56
N CYS A 193 -8.49 -5.69 8.77
CA CYS A 193 -9.52 -5.79 7.72
C CYS A 193 -10.00 -4.43 7.17
N GLU A 194 -9.81 -3.37 7.94
CA GLU A 194 -10.15 -1.99 7.57
C GLU A 194 -9.17 -1.41 6.55
N GLU A 195 -7.97 -1.99 6.42
CA GLU A 195 -7.01 -1.60 5.41
C GLU A 195 -7.51 -2.02 4.03
N ASN A 196 -7.80 -1.01 3.24
CA ASN A 196 -8.30 -1.14 1.89
C ASN A 196 -7.53 -0.25 0.91
N VAL A 197 -6.57 0.52 1.42
CA VAL A 197 -5.65 1.36 0.66
C VAL A 197 -4.27 1.12 1.20
N MET A 198 -3.30 0.74 0.37
CA MET A 198 -1.91 0.58 0.76
C MET A 198 -0.99 0.97 -0.39
N PHE A 199 0.24 1.32 -0.04
CA PHE A 199 1.28 1.66 -0.98
C PHE A 199 2.53 0.80 -0.70
N ALA A 200 3.34 0.59 -1.72
CA ALA A 200 4.63 -0.07 -1.59
C ALA A 200 5.70 0.73 -2.31
N TYR A 201 6.90 0.74 -1.75
CA TYR A 201 8.08 1.34 -2.35
C TYR A 201 9.21 0.32 -2.38
N HIS A 202 9.89 0.25 -3.52
CA HIS A 202 11.12 -0.52 -3.63
C HIS A 202 12.00 0.05 -4.75
N GLN A 203 13.25 0.41 -4.42
CA GLN A 203 14.26 0.85 -5.40
C GLN A 203 13.77 1.89 -6.42
N GLY A 204 13.09 2.94 -5.96
CA GLY A 204 12.59 4.01 -6.83
C GLY A 204 11.31 3.67 -7.62
N VAL A 205 10.69 2.51 -7.37
CA VAL A 205 9.35 2.17 -7.87
C VAL A 205 8.33 2.41 -6.76
N VAL A 206 7.20 3.01 -7.11
CA VAL A 206 6.07 3.23 -6.20
C VAL A 206 4.85 2.48 -6.73
N ALA A 207 4.22 1.68 -5.88
CA ALA A 207 2.96 1.02 -6.18
C ALA A 207 1.88 1.47 -5.20
N GLY A 208 0.62 1.49 -5.64
CA GLY A 208 -0.52 1.84 -4.82
C GLY A 208 -1.74 1.01 -5.20
N VAL A 209 -2.52 0.61 -4.20
CA VAL A 209 -3.75 -0.15 -4.40
C VAL A 209 -4.90 0.49 -3.65
N TYR A 210 -6.07 0.50 -4.29
CA TYR A 210 -7.36 0.81 -3.70
C TYR A 210 -8.31 -0.37 -3.87
N ILE A 211 -8.82 -0.87 -2.75
CA ILE A 211 -9.78 -1.96 -2.67
C ILE A 211 -11.10 -1.38 -2.16
N GLY A 212 -12.07 -1.20 -3.05
CA GLY A 212 -13.41 -0.84 -2.64
C GLY A 212 -13.99 -1.89 -1.69
N ALA A 213 -14.86 -1.47 -0.77
CA ALA A 213 -15.42 -2.34 0.26
C ALA A 213 -16.26 -3.52 -0.28
N SER A 214 -16.61 -3.52 -1.57
CA SER A 214 -17.30 -4.61 -2.24
C SER A 214 -16.34 -5.66 -2.83
N PHE A 215 -15.03 -5.41 -2.81
CA PHE A 215 -14.03 -6.36 -3.32
C PHE A 215 -13.38 -7.19 -2.22
N GLY A 216 -13.16 -8.46 -2.54
CA GLY A 216 -12.30 -9.36 -1.77
C GLY A 216 -10.81 -9.06 -2.02
N ARG A 217 -10.00 -9.24 -0.97
CA ARG A 217 -8.55 -8.98 -0.98
C ARG A 217 -7.77 -9.85 -1.99
N ALA A 218 -8.26 -11.06 -2.24
CA ALA A 218 -7.69 -11.96 -3.24
C ALA A 218 -7.61 -11.34 -4.65
N THR A 219 -8.45 -10.34 -4.94
CA THR A 219 -8.41 -9.58 -6.20
C THR A 219 -7.04 -8.95 -6.46
N VAL A 220 -6.32 -8.50 -5.41
CA VAL A 220 -4.99 -7.89 -5.56
C VAL A 220 -4.02 -8.84 -6.26
N ALA A 221 -4.02 -10.13 -5.87
CA ALA A 221 -3.16 -11.16 -6.45
C ALA A 221 -3.39 -11.32 -7.97
N SER A 222 -4.66 -11.44 -8.35
CA SER A 222 -5.08 -11.63 -9.74
C SER A 222 -4.69 -10.43 -10.61
N VAL A 223 -4.91 -9.21 -10.12
CA VAL A 223 -4.61 -7.99 -10.88
C VAL A 223 -3.10 -7.73 -10.93
N ALA A 224 -2.38 -7.92 -9.82
CA ALA A 224 -0.93 -7.73 -9.76
C ALA A 224 -0.20 -8.59 -10.80
N LYS A 225 -0.59 -9.87 -10.91
CA LYS A 225 -0.02 -10.80 -11.90
C LYS A 225 -0.21 -10.31 -13.35
N VAL A 226 -1.42 -9.84 -13.70
CA VAL A 226 -1.72 -9.39 -15.06
C VAL A 226 -1.06 -8.04 -15.35
N LEU A 227 -1.04 -7.14 -14.36
CA LEU A 227 -0.41 -5.82 -14.48
C LEU A 227 1.10 -5.93 -14.68
N LEU A 228 1.77 -6.87 -13.99
CA LEU A 228 3.20 -7.12 -14.17
C LEU A 228 3.55 -7.49 -15.62
N GLY A 229 2.72 -8.32 -16.27
CA GLY A 229 2.90 -8.65 -17.69
C GLY A 229 2.78 -7.44 -18.62
N GLN A 230 1.97 -6.43 -18.25
CA GLN A 230 1.92 -5.16 -18.99
C GLN A 230 3.15 -4.30 -18.75
N ILE A 231 3.64 -4.21 -17.52
CA ILE A 231 4.85 -3.46 -17.18
C ILE A 231 6.06 -3.98 -17.97
N GLN A 232 6.17 -5.30 -18.15
CA GLN A 232 7.23 -5.94 -18.93
C GLN A 232 7.19 -5.65 -20.43
N SER A 233 6.03 -5.26 -20.97
CA SER A 233 5.81 -5.10 -22.41
C SER A 233 5.61 -3.63 -22.84
N THR A 234 5.54 -2.71 -21.89
CA THR A 234 5.28 -1.28 -22.15
C THR A 234 6.50 -0.42 -21.85
N THR A 235 6.54 0.76 -22.47
CA THR A 235 7.51 1.84 -22.18
C THR A 235 6.91 2.93 -21.29
N ALA A 236 5.68 2.75 -20.82
CA ALA A 236 5.01 3.70 -19.94
C ALA A 236 5.65 3.73 -18.56
N THR A 237 5.76 4.93 -17.97
CA THR A 237 6.31 5.10 -16.62
C THR A 237 5.27 4.77 -15.55
N THR A 238 4.00 5.09 -15.81
CA THR A 238 2.89 4.80 -14.91
C THR A 238 1.93 3.85 -15.60
N VAL A 239 1.68 2.71 -14.97
CA VAL A 239 0.78 1.66 -15.45
C VAL A 239 -0.25 1.39 -14.37
N ALA A 240 -1.53 1.51 -14.71
CA ALA A 240 -2.62 1.25 -13.78
C ALA A 240 -3.68 0.36 -14.40
N ALA A 241 -4.16 -0.63 -13.62
CA ALA A 241 -5.35 -1.40 -13.93
C ALA A 241 -6.47 -1.00 -12.97
N GLN A 242 -7.67 -0.76 -13.50
CA GLN A 242 -8.81 -0.35 -12.70
C GLN A 242 -10.13 -1.00 -13.15
N LEU A 243 -11.05 -1.13 -12.20
CA LEU A 243 -12.47 -1.41 -12.44
C LEU A 243 -13.26 -0.23 -11.86
N CYS A 244 -13.72 0.66 -12.74
CA CYS A 244 -14.28 1.95 -12.37
C CYS A 244 -15.24 2.48 -13.46
N GLY A 245 -16.14 3.41 -13.09
CA GLY A 245 -16.77 4.33 -14.06
C GLY A 245 -18.04 3.82 -14.74
N ALA A 246 -18.62 2.73 -14.24
CA ALA A 246 -19.99 2.37 -14.60
C ALA A 246 -20.97 3.27 -13.81
N PRO A 247 -22.17 3.60 -14.36
CA PRO A 247 -23.11 4.54 -13.74
C PRO A 247 -23.52 4.17 -12.30
N ASP A 248 -23.50 2.88 -11.97
CA ASP A 248 -23.87 2.38 -10.63
C ASP A 248 -22.65 2.08 -9.74
N ARG A 249 -21.42 2.34 -10.22
CA ARG A 249 -20.19 2.10 -9.44
C ARG A 249 -19.81 3.34 -8.62
N ASN A 250 -19.98 3.23 -7.31
CA ASN A 250 -19.45 4.16 -6.32
C ASN A 250 -18.03 3.74 -5.86
N ALA A 251 -17.46 4.42 -4.86
CA ALA A 251 -16.15 4.11 -4.30
C ALA A 251 -16.05 2.66 -3.76
N ARG A 252 -17.15 2.07 -3.25
CA ARG A 252 -17.15 0.67 -2.80
C ARG A 252 -16.97 -0.33 -3.93
N HIS A 253 -17.46 0.02 -5.11
CA HIS A 253 -17.34 -0.76 -6.34
C HIS A 253 -16.25 -0.20 -7.25
N THR A 254 -15.23 0.44 -6.67
CA THR A 254 -14.02 0.82 -7.39
C THR A 254 -12.85 -0.05 -6.92
N PHE A 255 -12.10 -0.59 -7.87
CA PHE A 255 -10.83 -1.27 -7.62
C PHE A 255 -9.76 -0.64 -8.50
N GLY A 256 -8.56 -0.47 -7.96
CA GLY A 256 -7.43 0.00 -8.75
C GLY A 256 -6.09 -0.41 -8.19
N LEU A 257 -5.16 -0.70 -9.10
CA LEU A 257 -3.77 -0.99 -8.80
C LEU A 257 -2.91 -0.18 -9.77
N VAL A 258 -2.03 0.64 -9.25
CA VAL A 258 -1.12 1.51 -10.03
C VAL A 258 0.31 1.23 -9.64
N VAL A 259 1.19 1.25 -10.63
CA VAL A 259 2.64 1.21 -10.46
C VAL A 259 3.24 2.36 -11.25
N ASP A 260 4.09 3.14 -10.60
CA ASP A 260 4.93 4.13 -11.22
C ASP A 260 6.39 3.70 -11.10
N VAL A 261 6.98 3.29 -12.22
CA VAL A 261 8.38 2.88 -12.26
C VAL A 261 9.33 4.05 -12.21
N SER A 262 8.88 5.30 -12.43
CA SER A 262 9.72 6.50 -12.36
C SER A 262 9.94 7.02 -10.94
N GLY A 263 9.13 6.56 -9.98
CA GLY A 263 9.16 7.01 -8.59
C GLY A 263 8.17 8.14 -8.29
N ASN A 264 7.21 8.42 -9.17
CA ASN A 264 6.26 9.50 -9.01
C ASN A 264 5.13 9.14 -8.03
N VAL A 265 5.40 9.32 -6.73
CA VAL A 265 4.40 9.10 -5.67
C VAL A 265 3.17 9.98 -5.83
N THR A 266 3.31 11.21 -6.34
CA THR A 266 2.16 12.11 -6.54
C THR A 266 1.16 11.52 -7.54
N ALA A 267 1.64 10.99 -8.67
CA ALA A 267 0.78 10.33 -9.66
C ALA A 267 0.09 9.08 -9.08
N VAL A 268 0.80 8.30 -8.27
CA VAL A 268 0.25 7.13 -7.57
C VAL A 268 -0.81 7.53 -6.54
N GLN A 269 -0.53 8.55 -5.72
CA GLN A 269 -1.47 9.06 -4.74
C GLN A 269 -2.72 9.63 -5.39
N GLU A 270 -2.58 10.40 -6.47
CA GLU A 270 -3.71 10.97 -7.21
C GLU A 270 -4.63 9.90 -7.81
N ALA A 271 -4.04 8.83 -8.35
CA ALA A 271 -4.80 7.68 -8.84
C ALA A 271 -5.64 7.04 -7.74
N VAL A 272 -5.00 6.73 -6.61
CA VAL A 272 -5.65 6.11 -5.45
C VAL A 272 -6.71 7.03 -4.82
N ARG A 273 -6.41 8.34 -4.72
CA ARG A 273 -7.37 9.36 -4.28
C ARG A 273 -8.57 9.43 -5.22
N GLY A 274 -8.34 9.37 -6.53
CA GLY A 274 -9.41 9.35 -7.53
C GLY A 274 -10.35 8.18 -7.31
N TRP A 275 -9.82 6.97 -7.16
CA TRP A 275 -10.62 5.77 -6.90
C TRP A 275 -11.42 5.85 -5.59
N ASN A 276 -10.83 6.41 -4.53
CA ASN A 276 -11.55 6.68 -3.29
C ASN A 276 -12.73 7.65 -3.46
N GLN A 277 -12.68 8.50 -4.48
CA GLN A 277 -13.74 9.44 -4.83
C GLN A 277 -14.65 8.94 -5.97
N ALA A 278 -14.62 7.64 -6.29
CA ALA A 278 -15.30 7.05 -7.43
C ALA A 278 -14.95 7.68 -8.80
N LYS A 279 -13.76 8.29 -8.91
CA LYS A 279 -13.24 8.90 -10.15
C LYS A 279 -12.22 7.97 -10.79
N CYS A 280 -12.42 7.68 -12.07
CA CYS A 280 -11.52 6.81 -12.81
C CYS A 280 -10.35 7.57 -13.37
N LEU A 281 -9.23 6.87 -13.53
CA LEU A 281 -8.15 7.36 -14.37
C LEU A 281 -8.63 7.44 -15.81
N THR A 282 -8.49 8.61 -16.41
CA THR A 282 -8.68 8.80 -17.85
C THR A 282 -7.38 8.48 -18.57
N PRO A 283 -7.41 7.73 -19.69
CA PRO A 283 -6.23 7.55 -20.51
C PRO A 283 -5.81 8.91 -21.10
N ALA A 284 -4.51 9.13 -21.21
CA ALA A 284 -4.02 10.25 -21.99
C ALA A 284 -4.25 9.92 -23.46
N HIS A 285 -5.05 10.74 -24.15
CA HIS A 285 -5.46 10.60 -25.54
C HIS A 285 -6.58 9.58 -25.75
N SER A 286 -7.63 10.05 -26.42
CA SER A 286 -8.90 9.39 -26.73
C SER A 286 -8.74 8.21 -27.70
N GLU A 287 -8.02 7.18 -27.30
CA GLU A 287 -8.06 5.87 -27.94
C GLU A 287 -8.72 4.87 -26.99
N SER A 288 -9.36 3.84 -27.55
CA SER A 288 -10.09 2.83 -26.79
C SER A 288 -9.21 2.31 -25.64
N LEU A 289 -9.76 2.31 -24.42
CA LEU A 289 -9.10 1.72 -23.25
C LEU A 289 -8.58 0.33 -23.62
N ALA A 290 -7.25 0.14 -23.57
CA ALA A 290 -6.71 -1.20 -23.57
C ALA A 290 -7.37 -1.96 -22.41
N GLN A 291 -7.88 -3.16 -22.70
CA GLN A 291 -8.60 -3.96 -21.72
C GLN A 291 -7.79 -5.19 -21.37
N LEU A 292 -7.59 -5.39 -20.06
CA LEU A 292 -7.09 -6.65 -19.53
C LEU A 292 -8.28 -7.58 -19.37
N ARG A 293 -8.38 -8.57 -20.25
CA ARG A 293 -9.51 -9.51 -20.29
C ARG A 293 -9.30 -10.66 -19.32
N ASP A 294 -10.41 -11.27 -18.92
CA ASP A 294 -10.46 -12.52 -18.15
C ASP A 294 -9.73 -12.47 -16.81
N VAL A 295 -9.73 -11.31 -16.14
CA VAL A 295 -9.12 -11.15 -14.82
C VAL A 295 -10.11 -11.60 -13.75
N LEU A 296 -9.66 -12.48 -12.86
CA LEU A 296 -10.46 -12.97 -11.74
C LEU A 296 -10.58 -11.88 -10.68
N VAL A 297 -11.82 -11.49 -10.40
CA VAL A 297 -12.16 -10.48 -9.40
C VAL A 297 -13.22 -11.05 -8.47
N VAL A 298 -13.00 -10.84 -7.17
CA VAL A 298 -13.94 -11.24 -6.11
C VAL A 298 -14.74 -10.01 -5.73
N GLU A 299 -15.99 -9.91 -6.17
CA GLU A 299 -16.83 -8.72 -5.97
C GLU A 299 -18.23 -9.09 -5.46
N ASP A 300 -18.71 -8.35 -4.46
CA ASP A 300 -20.12 -8.27 -4.11
C ASP A 300 -20.80 -7.23 -4.98
N LYS A 301 -21.79 -7.68 -5.76
CA LYS A 301 -22.53 -6.83 -6.69
C LYS A 301 -23.74 -6.17 -6.04
N ALA A 302 -23.96 -6.34 -4.73
CA ALA A 302 -25.05 -5.68 -4.03
C ALA A 302 -24.97 -4.15 -4.20
N GLY A 303 -26.01 -3.56 -4.81
CA GLY A 303 -26.06 -2.13 -5.11
C GLY A 303 -25.52 -1.75 -6.50
N LEU A 304 -25.02 -2.70 -7.30
CA LEU A 304 -24.80 -2.52 -8.73
C LEU A 304 -26.08 -2.85 -9.51
N GLY A 305 -26.55 -1.93 -10.35
CA GLY A 305 -27.69 -2.12 -11.24
C GLY A 305 -29.00 -1.49 -10.78
N LEU A 306 -29.94 -1.37 -11.74
CA LEU A 306 -31.29 -0.87 -11.54
C LEU A 306 -32.14 -1.94 -10.86
N PHE A 307 -32.44 -1.83 -9.56
CA PHE A 307 -33.55 -2.40 -8.76
C PHE A 307 -34.10 -3.85 -9.00
N GLU A 308 -33.71 -4.59 -10.03
CA GLU A 308 -34.32 -5.85 -10.46
C GLU A 308 -33.61 -7.08 -9.86
N ASP A 309 -32.33 -6.95 -9.49
CA ASP A 309 -31.55 -8.04 -8.86
C ASP A 309 -31.70 -8.07 -7.33
N MET A 310 -32.66 -7.32 -6.76
CA MET A 310 -32.94 -7.44 -5.34
C MET A 310 -33.56 -8.83 -5.08
N PRO A 311 -32.92 -9.72 -4.30
CA PRO A 311 -33.63 -10.89 -3.80
C PRO A 311 -34.85 -10.35 -3.08
N SER A 312 -36.06 -10.81 -3.46
CA SER A 312 -37.26 -10.43 -2.74
C SER A 312 -36.98 -10.67 -1.25
N TRP A 313 -36.88 -9.60 -0.47
CA TRP A 313 -36.67 -9.73 0.96
C TRP A 313 -37.95 -10.35 1.50
N ASN A 314 -37.98 -11.68 1.60
CA ASN A 314 -38.96 -12.44 2.37
C ASN A 314 -38.63 -12.26 3.84
N GLY A 315 -38.56 -11.00 4.26
CA GLY A 315 -38.82 -10.60 5.62
C GLY A 315 -40.31 -10.75 5.79
N THR A 316 -40.76 -11.99 5.96
CA THR A 316 -41.86 -12.24 6.86
C THR A 316 -41.41 -11.69 8.21
N ALA A 317 -41.59 -10.38 8.41
CA ALA A 317 -41.75 -9.86 9.74
C ALA A 317 -42.83 -10.74 10.35
N LEU A 318 -42.44 -11.58 11.32
CA LEU A 318 -43.32 -12.48 12.02
C LEU A 318 -44.29 -11.64 12.86
N LEU A 319 -45.24 -10.99 12.21
CA LEU A 319 -46.49 -10.57 12.83
C LEU A 319 -47.43 -11.78 12.85
N ARG A 320 -46.98 -12.88 13.48
CA ARG A 320 -47.87 -13.91 14.02
C ARG A 320 -48.03 -13.66 15.53
N GLY A 321 -48.49 -12.46 15.86
CA GLY A 321 -49.14 -12.20 17.13
C GLY A 321 -50.63 -12.46 16.94
N ASN A 322 -51.11 -13.66 17.28
CA ASN A 322 -52.53 -13.93 17.43
C ASN A 322 -53.00 -13.31 18.76
N GLY A 323 -52.93 -11.98 18.85
CA GLY A 323 -53.26 -11.19 20.02
C GLY A 323 -54.47 -10.32 19.71
N THR A 324 -55.58 -10.65 20.35
CA THR A 324 -56.74 -9.77 20.50
C THR A 324 -56.27 -8.38 20.95
N ALA A 325 -56.54 -7.36 20.13
CA ALA A 325 -56.13 -5.99 20.36
C ALA A 325 -56.75 -5.38 21.63
N PRO A 326 -56.01 -4.48 22.31
CA PRO A 326 -56.58 -3.26 22.83
C PRO A 326 -56.03 -2.05 22.07
N SER A 327 -56.97 -1.19 21.69
CA SER A 327 -56.81 0.07 20.98
C SER A 327 -55.98 1.08 21.79
N GLY A 328 -54.83 1.48 21.26
CA GLY A 328 -54.06 2.63 21.73
C GLY A 328 -52.92 2.96 20.75
N PRO A 329 -52.56 4.24 20.53
CA PRO A 329 -51.47 4.61 19.62
C PRO A 329 -50.13 4.40 20.32
N GLY A 330 -49.78 3.15 20.57
CA GLY A 330 -48.43 2.77 21.00
C GLY A 330 -47.54 2.72 19.78
N LEU A 331 -46.62 3.67 19.65
CA LEU A 331 -45.55 3.59 18.66
C LEU A 331 -44.85 2.23 18.85
N ALA A 332 -44.89 1.38 17.83
CA ALA A 332 -44.15 0.12 17.85
C ALA A 332 -42.69 0.42 18.22
N ARG A 333 -42.10 -0.41 19.09
CA ARG A 333 -40.69 -0.30 19.45
C ARG A 333 -39.89 -0.28 18.14
N ARG A 334 -39.23 0.85 17.86
CA ARG A 334 -38.36 0.96 16.70
C ARG A 334 -37.31 -0.14 16.82
N ASP A 335 -37.13 -0.89 15.75
CA ASP A 335 -36.06 -1.87 15.64
C ASP A 335 -34.70 -1.17 15.82
N GLU A 336 -33.64 -1.93 16.10
CA GLU A 336 -32.30 -1.34 16.18
C GLU A 336 -31.91 -0.70 14.84
N CYS A 337 -31.64 0.61 14.86
CA CYS A 337 -31.27 1.34 13.66
C CYS A 337 -29.84 0.96 13.26
N ARG A 338 -29.69 0.38 12.07
CA ARG A 338 -28.38 0.20 11.44
C ARG A 338 -28.00 1.46 10.69
N THR A 339 -26.84 2.02 11.00
CA THR A 339 -26.25 3.10 10.20
C THR A 339 -25.31 2.52 9.14
N ILE A 340 -25.33 3.10 7.95
CA ILE A 340 -24.36 2.82 6.89
C ILE A 340 -23.65 4.12 6.51
N ARG A 341 -22.37 4.04 6.14
CA ARG A 341 -21.60 5.19 5.66
C ARG A 341 -21.96 5.49 4.21
N VAL A 342 -22.22 6.75 3.89
CA VAL A 342 -22.35 7.21 2.50
C VAL A 342 -20.96 7.33 1.90
N GLU A 343 -20.78 6.79 0.71
CA GLU A 343 -19.51 6.74 -0.01
C GLU A 343 -19.57 7.66 -1.23
N ASP A 344 -18.41 8.10 -1.71
CA ASP A 344 -18.36 8.93 -2.91
C ASP A 344 -18.97 8.18 -4.11
N GLY A 345 -19.82 8.87 -4.86
CA GLY A 345 -20.58 8.29 -5.98
C GLY A 345 -21.85 7.54 -5.58
N ASP A 346 -22.25 7.52 -4.29
CA ASP A 346 -23.55 6.97 -3.91
C ASP A 346 -24.72 7.80 -4.46
N GLY A 347 -25.70 7.09 -5.02
CA GLY A 347 -27.01 7.64 -5.38
C GLY A 347 -28.11 7.12 -4.46
N CYS A 348 -29.32 7.66 -4.58
CA CYS A 348 -30.48 7.19 -3.81
C CYS A 348 -30.74 5.69 -4.00
N ALA A 349 -30.54 5.18 -5.23
CA ALA A 349 -30.75 3.77 -5.54
C ALA A 349 -29.73 2.85 -4.85
N SER A 350 -28.44 3.18 -4.89
CA SER A 350 -27.38 2.38 -4.24
C SER A 350 -27.55 2.36 -2.72
N LEU A 351 -27.95 3.50 -2.11
CA LEU A 351 -28.23 3.59 -0.68
C LEU A 351 -29.48 2.80 -0.28
N ALA A 352 -30.57 2.89 -1.03
CA ALA A 352 -31.79 2.13 -0.76
C ALA A 352 -31.53 0.62 -0.81
N ALA A 353 -30.83 0.15 -1.84
CA ALA A 353 -30.45 -1.26 -1.98
C ALA A 353 -29.62 -1.75 -0.78
N ARG A 354 -28.65 -0.95 -0.32
CA ARG A 354 -27.81 -1.27 0.85
C ARG A 354 -28.58 -1.29 2.17
N CYS A 355 -29.62 -0.47 2.27
CA CYS A 355 -30.54 -0.47 3.42
C CYS A 355 -31.59 -1.59 3.34
N GLY A 356 -31.67 -2.33 2.23
CA GLY A 356 -32.74 -3.33 2.04
C GLY A 356 -34.11 -2.71 1.78
N ILE A 357 -34.15 -1.46 1.32
CA ILE A 357 -35.38 -0.68 1.11
C ILE A 357 -35.64 -0.54 -0.38
N ALA A 358 -36.91 -0.63 -0.81
CA ALA A 358 -37.26 -0.36 -2.21
C ALA A 358 -37.04 1.13 -2.52
N GLY A 359 -36.55 1.46 -3.72
CA GLY A 359 -36.22 2.85 -4.08
C GLY A 359 -37.41 3.81 -3.95
N LYS A 360 -38.62 3.33 -4.22
CA LYS A 360 -39.87 4.09 -4.04
C LYS A 360 -40.21 4.44 -2.59
N ASP A 361 -39.67 3.70 -1.63
CA ASP A 361 -39.90 3.92 -0.19
C ASP A 361 -38.77 4.78 0.42
N PHE A 362 -37.73 5.08 -0.36
CA PHE A 362 -36.59 5.92 0.01
C PHE A 362 -36.71 7.37 -0.53
N MET A 363 -37.56 7.59 -1.53
CA MET A 363 -37.82 8.89 -2.18
C MET A 363 -39.17 9.47 -1.76
#